data_AF-A0A1G0SE65-F1
#
_entry.id   AF-A0A1G0SE65-F1
#
_cell.length_a   1.000
_cell.length_b   1.000
_cell.length_c   1.000
_cell.angle_alpha   90.00
_cell.angle_beta   90.00
_cell.angle_gamma   90.00
#
_symmetry.space_group_name_H-M   'P 1'
#
loop_
_entity.id
_entity.type
_entity.pdbx_description
1 polymer ?
#
loop_
_entity_poly.entity_id
_entity_poly.type
_entity_poly.pdbx_seq_one_letter_code
_entity_poly.pdbx_strand_id
1 'polypeptide(L)' 'MKEVESLLKRVDRYLLTSEFLLNEEDYESCVSRIYYAMYFSTQALLLKNNLTYSSHKMTISAFGENYIKTGIFS' A
#
# COMPACT_ATOMS: atom_id res chain seq x y z
N MET A 1 -2.71 -13.09 10.26
CA MET A 1 -2.54 -13.71 8.91
C MET A 1 -3.70 -13.39 7.96
N LYS A 2 -4.96 -13.72 8.30
CA LYS A 2 -6.13 -13.44 7.44
C LYS A 2 -6.26 -11.97 6.97
N GLU A 3 -5.97 -11.02 7.86
CA GLU A 3 -6.07 -9.58 7.53
C GLU A 3 -4.96 -9.11 6.58
N VAL A 4 -3.71 -9.59 6.78
CA VAL A 4 -2.59 -9.37 5.84
C VAL A 4 -2.94 -9.91 4.46
N GLU A 5 -3.47 -11.13 4.38
CA GLU A 5 -3.91 -11.72 3.10
C GLU A 5 -5.04 -10.91 2.44
N SER A 6 -5.99 -10.40 3.23
CA SER A 6 -7.07 -9.55 2.72
C SER A 6 -6.54 -8.24 2.11
N LEU A 7 -5.56 -7.62 2.77
CA LEU A 7 -4.89 -6.43 2.26
C LEU A 7 -4.13 -6.72 0.96
N LEU A 8 -3.36 -7.81 0.92
CA LEU A 8 -2.61 -8.19 -0.29
C LEU A 8 -3.55 -8.51 -1.46
N LYS A 9 -4.65 -9.23 -1.23
CA LYS A 9 -5.68 -9.42 -2.27
C LYS A 9 -6.27 -8.11 -2.80
N ARG A 10 -6.34 -7.07 -1.94
CA ARG A 10 -6.81 -5.74 -2.36
C ARG A 10 -5.75 -5.01 -3.17
N VAL A 11 -4.47 -5.15 -2.82
CA VAL A 11 -3.33 -4.67 -3.61
C VAL A 11 -3.37 -5.25 -5.02
N ASP A 12 -3.48 -6.58 -5.14
CA ASP A 12 -3.51 -7.26 -6.44
C ASP A 12 -4.65 -6.74 -7.33
N ARG A 13 -5.84 -6.55 -6.76
CA ARG A 13 -6.99 -5.98 -7.49
C ARG A 13 -6.74 -4.54 -7.94
N TYR A 14 -6.08 -3.73 -7.12
CA TYR A 14 -5.83 -2.32 -7.44
C TYR A 14 -4.74 -2.17 -8.49
N LEU A 15 -3.71 -3.01 -8.45
CA LEU A 15 -2.70 -3.08 -9.50
C LEU A 15 -3.31 -3.51 -10.84
N LEU A 16 -4.10 -4.59 -10.84
CA LEU A 16 -4.83 -5.03 -12.02
C LEU A 16 -5.73 -3.92 -12.59
N THR A 17 -6.46 -3.20 -11.72
CA THR A 17 -7.31 -2.09 -12.16
C THR A 17 -6.49 -0.91 -12.68
N SER A 18 -5.32 -0.63 -12.11
CA SER A 18 -4.45 0.45 -12.60
C SER A 18 -3.91 0.18 -14.00
N GLU A 19 -3.61 -1.09 -14.33
CA GLU A 19 -3.21 -1.47 -15.68
C GLU A 19 -4.32 -1.22 -16.70
N PHE A 20 -5.57 -1.57 -16.36
CA PHE A 20 -6.72 -1.25 -17.21
C PHE A 20 -6.90 0.26 -17.40
N LEU A 21 -6.84 1.03 -16.33
CA LEU A 21 -7.01 2.50 -16.39
C LEU A 21 -5.89 3.19 -17.18
N LEU A 22 -4.67 2.66 -17.11
CA LEU A 22 -3.55 3.16 -17.90
C LEU A 22 -3.80 2.98 -19.40
N ASN A 23 -4.33 1.82 -19.81
CA ASN A 23 -4.64 1.55 -21.22
C ASN A 23 -5.81 2.40 -21.75
N GLU A 24 -6.73 2.80 -20.87
CA GLU A 24 -7.87 3.68 -21.20
C GLU A 24 -7.51 5.17 -21.09
N GLU A 25 -6.24 5.52 -20.85
CA GLU A 25 -5.74 6.89 -20.67
C GLU A 25 -6.40 7.66 -19.51
N ASP A 26 -7.07 6.97 -18.57
CA ASP A 26 -7.58 7.56 -17.32
C ASP A 26 -6.47 7.60 -16.26
N TYR A 27 -5.55 8.55 -16.46
CA TYR A 27 -4.35 8.67 -15.63
C TYR A 27 -4.65 9.06 -14.18
N GLU A 28 -5.64 9.93 -13.94
CA GLU A 28 -6.02 10.37 -12.59
C GLU A 28 -6.53 9.18 -11.74
N SER A 29 -7.43 8.37 -12.31
CA SER A 29 -7.89 7.16 -11.63
C SER A 29 -6.77 6.13 -11.47
N CYS A 30 -5.90 5.98 -12.48
CA CYS A 30 -4.77 5.05 -12.43
C CYS A 30 -3.83 5.36 -11.25
N VAL A 31 -3.39 6.63 -11.13
CA VAL A 31 -2.53 7.09 -10.03
C VAL A 31 -3.18 6.85 -8.67
N SER A 32 -4.48 7.12 -8.55
CA SER A 32 -5.23 6.83 -7.32
C SER A 32 -5.18 5.35 -6.93
N ARG A 33 -5.34 4.43 -7.90
CA ARG A 33 -5.25 2.98 -7.64
C ARG A 33 -3.84 2.55 -7.21
N ILE A 34 -2.81 3.06 -7.87
CA ILE A 34 -1.41 2.77 -7.52
C ILE A 34 -1.10 3.27 -6.10
N TYR A 35 -1.50 4.50 -5.77
CA TYR A 35 -1.31 5.07 -4.44
C TYR A 35 -1.92 4.19 -3.34
N TYR A 36 -3.17 3.76 -3.52
CA TYR A 36 -3.82 2.91 -2.53
C TYR A 36 -3.23 1.49 -2.50
N ALA A 37 -2.74 0.95 -3.62
CA ALA A 37 -2.00 -0.31 -3.63
C ALA A 37 -0.72 -0.20 -2.78
N MET A 38 0.03 0.90 -2.90
CA MET A 38 1.20 1.17 -2.05
C MET A 38 0.80 1.32 -0.57
N TYR A 39 -0.30 2.03 -0.28
CA TYR A 39 -0.81 2.19 1.07
C TYR A 39 -1.17 0.85 1.73
N PHE A 40 -1.93 -0.01 1.05
CA PHE A 40 -2.31 -1.31 1.61
C PHE A 40 -1.12 -2.26 1.74
N SER A 41 -0.16 -2.19 0.82
CA SER A 41 1.11 -2.92 0.94
C SER A 41 1.86 -2.53 2.20
N THR A 42 1.96 -1.22 2.44
CA THR A 42 2.58 -0.64 3.63
C THR A 42 1.86 -1.06 4.91
N GLN A 43 0.53 -0.99 4.91
CA GLN A 43 -0.30 -1.41 6.04
C GLN A 43 -0.14 -2.91 6.35
N ALA A 44 -0.10 -3.76 5.31
CA ALA A 44 0.11 -5.19 5.45
C ALA A 44 1.49 -5.53 6.04
N LEU A 45 2.53 -4.82 5.60
CA LEU A 45 3.89 -4.97 6.13
C LEU A 45 3.99 -4.58 7.61
N LEU A 46 3.40 -3.45 8.00
CA LEU A 46 3.37 -3.01 9.39
C LEU A 46 2.59 -4.00 10.26
N LEU A 47 1.43 -4.45 9.79
CA LEU A 47 0.60 -5.45 10.49
C LEU A 47 1.33 -6.79 10.68
N LYS A 48 2.11 -7.23 9.68
CA LYS A 48 2.95 -8.44 9.80
C LYS A 48 3.96 -8.34 10.95
N ASN A 49 4.37 -7.12 11.31
CA ASN A 49 5.27 -6.83 12.41
C ASN A 49 4.53 -6.37 13.69
N ASN A 50 3.23 -6.65 13.80
CA ASN A 50 2.36 -6.27 14.91
C ASN A 50 2.25 -4.75 15.15
N LEU A 51 2.53 -3.94 14.13
CA LEU A 51 2.37 -2.48 14.18
C LEU A 51 1.06 -2.08 13.50
N THR A 52 0.16 -1.45 14.25
CA THR A 52 -1.13 -0.95 13.75
C THR A 52 -1.27 0.55 13.99
N TYR A 53 -1.86 1.24 13.02
CA TYR A 53 -2.04 2.69 13.06
C TYR A 53 -3.46 3.05 12.62
N SER A 54 -4.09 3.98 13.34
CA SER A 54 -5.50 4.35 13.11
C SER A 54 -5.72 5.38 12.02
N SER A 55 -4.66 5.95 11.44
CA SER A 55 -4.79 6.95 10.37
C SER A 55 -3.82 6.70 9.23
N HIS A 56 -4.25 7.12 8.03
CA HIS A 56 -3.48 7.00 6.81
C HIS A 56 -2.10 7.69 6.92
N LYS A 57 -2.08 8.89 7.52
CA LYS A 57 -0.85 9.66 7.74
C LYS A 57 0.13 8.92 8.65
N MET A 58 -0.38 8.30 9.72
CA MET A 58 0.46 7.54 10.66
C MET A 58 1.05 6.29 10.02
N THR A 59 0.30 5.57 9.19
CA THR A 59 0.82 4.41 8.44
C THR A 59 2.02 4.79 7.57
N ILE A 60 1.92 5.90 6.80
CA ILE A 60 3.02 6.38 5.96
C ILE A 60 4.22 6.80 6.83
N SER A 61 3.97 7.58 7.88
CA SER A 61 5.04 8.03 8.79
C SER A 61 5.76 6.86 9.45
N ALA A 62 5.01 5.84 9.88
CA ALA A 62 5.54 4.65 10.51
C ALA A 62 6.39 3.82 9.54
N PHE A 63 6.01 3.73 8.28
CA PHE A 63 6.83 3.08 7.27
C PHE A 63 8.16 3.80 7.07
N GLY A 64 8.13 5.12 6.95
CA GLY A 64 9.33 5.95 6.89
C GLY A 64 10.25 5.74 8.09
N GLU A 65 9.68 5.70 9.29
CA GLU A 65 10.43 5.51 10.54
C GLU A 65 11.04 4.11 10.65
N ASN A 66 10.25 3.06 10.39
CA ASN A 66 10.65 1.69 10.68
C ASN A 66 11.45 1.01 9.55
N TYR A 67 11.33 1.49 8.30
CA TYR A 67 11.95 0.82 7.14
C TYR A 67 12.86 1.71 6.30
N ILE A 68 12.52 3.00 6.11
CA ILE A 68 13.35 3.91 5.29
C ILE A 68 14.53 4.43 6.11
N LYS A 69 14.26 5.03 7.28
CA LYS A 69 15.33 5.57 8.14
C LYS A 69 16.25 4.49 8.71
N THR A 70 15.76 3.27 8.82
CA THR A 70 16.54 2.10 9.27
C THR A 70 17.35 1.46 8.14
N GLY A 71 17.17 1.90 6.89
CA GLY A 71 17.89 1.38 5.72
C GLY A 71 17.45 -0.01 5.26
N ILE A 72 16.29 -0.50 5.70
CA ILE A 72 15.72 -1.78 5.23
C ILE A 72 15.27 -1.65 3.77
N PHE A 73 14.69 -0.51 3.42
CA PHE A 73 14.43 -0.11 2.03
C PHE A 73 15.14 1.23 1.74
N SER A 74 15.44 1.45 0.46
CA SER A 74 16.14 2.64 -0.07
C SER A 74 15.46 3.16 -1.31
#